data_AF-A0A3N1G9Z4-F1
#
_entry.id   AF-A0A3N1G9Z4-F1
#
_cell.length_a   1.000
_cell.length_b   1.000
_cell.length_c   1.000
_cell.angle_alpha   90.00
_cell.angle_beta   90.00
_cell.angle_gamma   90.00
#
_symmetry.space_group_name_H-M   'P 1'
#
loop_
_entity.id
_entity.type
_entity.pdbx_description
1 polymer ?
#
loop_
_entity_poly.entity_id
_entity_poly.type
_entity_poly.pdbx_seq_one_letter_code
_entity_poly.pdbx_strand_id
1 'polypeptide(L)'
;MTAVLAAAALLAGGAPAASAATTPEPRRSASMLTMNLCLSGVAGCFGRTQYPAVVAEAVARVEEHAPDAVTLTEACSGDAEDVAAATGYDLAFSVVVYGGAPLPCRSPEGRGVFGLAVLTREAQVRVEEAPYAAQSGAEERRWACATTVDDLTACVTHLSTAGTPAARAANEAQCGELADVVAAQGTRRAVLVAGDVNRLAPCTPPGTWARTDAAAAQAPGIQHVYGTRAALAAGPAVVLPMTYTDHDGLLVGARRRG
;
A
#
# COMPACT_ATOMS: atom_id res chain seq x y z
N MET A 1 -30.57 76.35 -24.80
CA MET A 1 -31.00 74.94 -24.74
C MET A 1 -29.77 74.09 -25.01
N THR A 2 -29.27 73.44 -23.98
CA THR A 2 -27.93 72.84 -23.88
C THR A 2 -27.99 71.38 -24.35
N ALA A 3 -27.16 71.00 -25.32
CA ALA A 3 -27.04 69.63 -25.81
C ALA A 3 -26.03 68.85 -24.96
N VAL A 4 -26.43 67.70 -24.44
CA VAL A 4 -25.58 66.78 -23.66
C VAL A 4 -25.12 65.66 -24.58
N LEU A 5 -23.81 65.57 -24.81
CA LEU A 5 -23.15 64.44 -25.48
C LEU A 5 -22.87 63.34 -24.45
N ALA A 6 -23.40 62.13 -24.70
CA ALA A 6 -23.08 60.93 -23.95
C ALA A 6 -21.96 60.16 -24.66
N ALA A 7 -20.82 59.98 -23.98
CA ALA A 7 -19.71 59.15 -24.43
C ALA A 7 -19.85 57.74 -23.85
N ALA A 8 -19.95 56.72 -24.71
CA ALA A 8 -19.95 55.32 -24.32
C ALA A 8 -18.51 54.80 -24.28
N ALA A 9 -18.04 54.38 -23.10
CA ALA A 9 -16.75 53.74 -22.91
C ALA A 9 -16.87 52.22 -23.12
N LEU A 10 -16.14 51.70 -24.11
CA LEU A 10 -15.96 50.27 -24.36
C LEU A 10 -14.95 49.70 -23.36
N LEU A 11 -15.41 48.89 -22.41
CA LEU A 11 -14.58 48.09 -21.52
C LEU A 11 -14.22 46.78 -22.21
N ALA A 12 -12.96 46.65 -22.65
CA ALA A 12 -12.39 45.41 -23.15
C ALA A 12 -12.07 44.48 -21.98
N GLY A 13 -12.89 43.44 -21.76
CA GLY A 13 -12.63 42.39 -20.79
C GLY A 13 -11.53 41.45 -21.27
N GLY A 14 -10.34 41.54 -20.67
CA GLY A 14 -9.27 40.57 -20.85
C GLY A 14 -9.61 39.27 -20.11
N ALA A 15 -9.76 38.17 -20.85
CA ALA A 15 -9.89 36.84 -20.25
C ALA A 15 -8.54 36.42 -19.65
N PRO A 16 -8.51 35.85 -18.42
CA PRO A 16 -7.28 35.33 -17.86
C PRO A 16 -6.81 34.12 -18.66
N ALA A 17 -5.54 34.13 -19.06
CA ALA A 17 -4.91 32.98 -19.69
C ALA A 17 -4.95 31.79 -18.72
N ALA A 18 -5.57 30.70 -19.13
CA ALA A 18 -5.51 29.44 -18.40
C ALA A 18 -4.06 28.97 -18.36
N SER A 19 -3.44 28.98 -17.17
CA SER A 19 -2.16 28.30 -16.95
C SER A 19 -2.35 26.83 -17.27
N ALA A 20 -1.66 26.35 -18.31
CA ALA A 20 -1.53 24.92 -18.56
C ALA A 20 -0.92 24.28 -17.31
N ALA A 21 -1.66 23.39 -16.65
CA ALA A 21 -1.16 22.62 -15.54
C ALA A 21 -0.01 21.73 -16.04
N THR A 22 1.21 22.07 -15.68
CA THR A 22 2.38 21.24 -15.95
C THR A 22 2.22 19.96 -15.14
N THR A 23 2.11 18.81 -15.81
CA THR A 23 2.11 17.52 -15.14
C THR A 23 3.41 17.38 -14.36
N PRO A 24 3.39 17.04 -13.05
CA PRO A 24 4.61 16.84 -12.27
C PRO A 24 5.52 15.82 -12.97
N GLU A 25 6.81 16.13 -13.09
CA GLU A 25 7.77 15.13 -13.60
C GLU A 25 7.84 13.95 -12.63
N PRO A 26 7.86 12.70 -13.13
CA PRO A 26 8.01 11.53 -12.27
C PRO A 26 9.28 11.60 -11.42
N ARG A 27 9.15 11.34 -10.12
CA ARG A 27 10.29 11.28 -9.20
C ARG A 27 11.30 10.21 -9.66
N ARG A 28 12.59 10.52 -9.61
CA ARG A 28 13.65 9.58 -10.04
C ARG A 28 13.84 8.38 -9.11
N SER A 29 13.35 8.48 -7.87
CA SER A 29 13.36 7.40 -6.89
C SER A 29 11.92 7.02 -6.52
N ALA A 30 11.75 5.75 -6.17
CA ALA A 30 10.54 5.23 -5.55
C ALA A 30 10.96 4.41 -4.32
N SER A 31 10.19 4.43 -3.24
CA SER A 31 10.40 3.55 -2.10
C SER A 31 9.09 3.05 -1.52
N MET A 32 9.13 1.84 -0.96
CA MET A 32 7.98 1.20 -0.35
C MET A 32 8.34 0.64 1.01
N LEU A 33 7.55 0.97 2.02
CA LEU A 33 7.58 0.35 3.34
C LEU A 33 6.39 -0.61 3.46
N THR A 34 6.64 -1.85 3.88
CA THR A 34 5.58 -2.80 4.21
C THR A 34 5.66 -3.23 5.67
N MET A 35 4.50 -3.29 6.33
CA MET A 35 4.36 -3.66 7.73
C MET A 35 3.12 -4.54 7.90
N ASN A 36 3.25 -5.65 8.62
CA ASN A 36 2.11 -6.39 9.17
C ASN A 36 1.91 -5.91 10.62
N LEU A 37 0.75 -5.31 10.91
CA LEU A 37 0.48 -4.71 12.22
C LEU A 37 -0.21 -5.67 13.21
N CYS A 38 -0.71 -6.81 12.73
CA CYS A 38 -1.38 -7.80 13.56
C CYS A 38 -2.52 -7.23 14.44
N LEU A 39 -3.32 -6.32 13.87
CA LEU A 39 -4.27 -5.49 14.63
C LEU A 39 -5.71 -6.01 14.69
N SER A 40 -6.05 -7.12 14.03
CA SER A 40 -7.44 -7.63 13.97
C SER A 40 -8.07 -7.87 15.35
N GLY A 41 -7.25 -8.28 16.32
CA GLY A 41 -7.70 -8.74 17.64
C GLY A 41 -8.40 -10.10 17.63
N VAL A 42 -8.44 -10.82 16.49
CA VAL A 42 -9.22 -12.07 16.32
C VAL A 42 -8.39 -13.28 15.86
N ALA A 43 -7.10 -13.11 15.61
CA ALA A 43 -6.16 -14.22 15.52
C ALA A 43 -5.15 -14.12 16.68
N GLY A 44 -4.39 -15.20 16.94
CA GLY A 44 -3.27 -15.21 17.89
C GLY A 44 -2.10 -14.28 17.53
N CYS A 45 -2.39 -13.20 16.78
CA CYS A 45 -1.61 -12.00 16.60
C CYS A 45 -0.85 -11.71 17.88
N PHE A 46 0.47 -11.82 17.78
CA PHE A 46 1.47 -11.57 18.79
C PHE A 46 0.93 -11.05 20.13
N GLY A 47 1.00 -11.87 21.18
CA GLY A 47 0.50 -11.51 22.52
C GLY A 47 1.17 -10.28 23.16
N ARG A 48 2.22 -9.72 22.54
CA ARG A 48 2.87 -8.46 22.95
C ARG A 48 2.41 -7.24 22.14
N THR A 49 1.47 -7.41 21.20
CA THR A 49 0.84 -6.31 20.47
C THR A 49 0.18 -5.37 21.47
N GLN A 50 0.55 -4.10 21.42
CA GLN A 50 0.07 -3.08 22.33
C GLN A 50 -0.56 -1.94 21.55
N TYR A 51 -1.87 -1.78 21.73
CA TYR A 51 -2.59 -0.63 21.23
C TYR A 51 -2.58 0.50 22.29
N PRO A 52 -2.36 1.78 21.90
CA PRO A 52 -2.13 2.30 20.54
C PRO A 52 -0.66 2.30 20.10
N ALA A 53 0.26 1.72 20.87
CA ALA A 53 1.71 1.83 20.65
C ALA A 53 2.18 1.30 19.27
N VAL A 54 1.58 0.23 18.75
CA VAL A 54 1.88 -0.29 17.40
C VAL A 54 1.52 0.69 16.29
N VAL A 55 0.42 1.45 16.44
CA VAL A 55 0.03 2.49 15.48
C VAL A 55 1.01 3.66 15.55
N ALA A 56 1.38 4.08 16.77
CA ALA A 56 2.39 5.12 16.97
C ALA A 56 3.76 4.73 16.41
N GLU A 57 4.17 3.47 16.56
CA GLU A 57 5.40 2.93 15.98
C GLU A 57 5.33 2.95 14.44
N ALA A 58 4.20 2.54 13.85
CA ALA A 58 4.00 2.61 12.40
C ALA A 58 4.11 4.06 11.88
N VAL A 59 3.48 5.04 12.56
CA VAL A 59 3.62 6.47 12.24
C VAL A 59 5.09 6.88 12.29
N ALA A 60 5.79 6.57 13.38
CA ALA A 60 7.20 6.92 13.55
C ALA A 60 8.08 6.35 12.42
N ARG A 61 7.83 5.11 11.97
CA ARG A 61 8.57 4.51 10.83
C ARG A 61 8.30 5.23 9.52
N VAL A 62 7.06 5.63 9.28
CA VAL A 62 6.70 6.38 8.06
C VAL A 62 7.31 7.78 8.09
N GLU A 63 7.29 8.47 9.22
CA GLU A 63 7.90 9.80 9.38
C GLU A 63 9.43 9.75 9.27
N GLU A 64 10.09 8.78 9.93
CA GLU A 64 11.55 8.62 9.94
C GLU A 64 12.11 8.36 8.54
N HIS A 65 11.45 7.50 7.77
CA HIS A 65 11.97 7.03 6.49
C HIS A 65 11.35 7.69 5.28
N ALA A 66 10.18 8.31 5.46
CA ALA A 66 9.45 9.01 4.42
C ALA A 66 9.42 8.20 3.09
N PRO A 67 8.80 7.01 3.05
CA PRO A 67 8.71 6.24 1.82
C PRO A 67 7.77 6.90 0.80
N ASP A 68 7.81 6.53 -0.47
CA ASP A 68 6.83 7.03 -1.44
C ASP A 68 5.48 6.30 -1.34
N ALA A 69 5.49 5.05 -0.87
CA ALA A 69 4.31 4.26 -0.55
C ALA A 69 4.50 3.43 0.73
N VAL A 70 3.40 3.16 1.43
CA VAL A 70 3.31 2.28 2.60
C VAL A 70 2.23 1.24 2.34
N THR A 71 2.49 0.00 2.75
CA THR A 71 1.46 -1.03 2.79
C THR A 71 1.31 -1.52 4.22
N LEU A 72 0.06 -1.62 4.69
CA LEU A 72 -0.27 -2.18 5.98
C LEU A 72 -1.08 -3.45 5.75
N THR A 73 -0.62 -4.56 6.30
CA THR A 73 -1.37 -5.81 6.37
C THR A 73 -1.84 -6.04 7.80
N GLU A 74 -2.95 -6.77 7.93
CA GLU A 74 -3.65 -6.97 9.19
C GLU A 74 -3.96 -5.67 9.96
N ALA A 75 -4.36 -4.62 9.24
CA ALA A 75 -4.65 -3.31 9.82
C ALA A 75 -6.15 -3.15 10.12
N CYS A 76 -6.47 -2.16 10.94
CA CYS A 76 -7.82 -1.65 11.12
C CYS A 76 -8.01 -0.37 10.33
N SER A 77 -9.18 -0.16 9.73
CA SER A 77 -9.43 1.01 8.87
C SER A 77 -9.22 2.33 9.59
N GLY A 78 -9.71 2.46 10.83
CA GLY A 78 -9.52 3.69 11.62
C GLY A 78 -8.06 3.93 11.98
N ASP A 79 -7.28 2.89 12.26
CA ASP A 79 -5.86 3.06 12.55
C ASP A 79 -5.06 3.41 11.28
N ALA A 80 -5.44 2.87 10.12
CA ALA A 80 -4.85 3.24 8.84
C ALA A 80 -5.16 4.70 8.49
N GLU A 81 -6.37 5.18 8.78
CA GLU A 81 -6.77 6.59 8.70
C GLU A 81 -5.92 7.46 9.64
N ASP A 82 -5.69 7.03 10.88
CA ASP A 82 -4.82 7.75 11.82
C ASP A 82 -3.37 7.85 11.31
N VAL A 83 -2.81 6.77 10.77
CA VAL A 83 -1.47 6.78 10.17
C VAL A 83 -1.42 7.74 8.97
N ALA A 84 -2.42 7.69 8.08
CA ALA A 84 -2.51 8.56 6.92
C ALA A 84 -2.61 10.04 7.32
N ALA A 85 -3.48 10.36 8.29
CA ALA A 85 -3.67 11.71 8.80
C ALA A 85 -2.40 12.27 9.47
N ALA A 86 -1.72 11.47 10.29
CA ALA A 86 -0.49 11.89 10.96
C ALA A 86 0.66 12.15 9.98
N THR A 87 0.75 11.37 8.90
CA THR A 87 1.88 11.41 7.97
C THR A 87 1.61 12.27 6.73
N GLY A 88 0.35 12.66 6.50
CA GLY A 88 -0.09 13.40 5.32
C GLY A 88 -0.17 12.56 4.04
N TYR A 89 -0.30 11.23 4.16
CA TYR A 89 -0.39 10.32 3.01
C TYR A 89 -1.85 10.14 2.62
N ASP A 90 -2.10 9.90 1.33
CA ASP A 90 -3.40 9.52 0.81
C ASP A 90 -3.64 8.01 1.02
N LEU A 91 -4.88 7.61 1.28
CA LEU A 91 -5.22 6.26 1.76
C LEU A 91 -6.23 5.56 0.84
N ALA A 92 -5.90 4.32 0.46
CA ALA A 92 -6.86 3.32 0.03
C ALA A 92 -6.92 2.18 1.04
N PHE A 93 -8.13 1.76 1.40
CA PHE A 93 -8.35 0.66 2.33
C PHE A 93 -9.21 -0.42 1.69
N SER A 94 -8.78 -1.67 1.83
CA SER A 94 -9.44 -2.86 1.30
C SER A 94 -9.93 -3.72 2.46
N VAL A 95 -11.24 -3.83 2.61
CA VAL A 95 -11.87 -4.54 3.73
C VAL A 95 -11.73 -6.04 3.54
N VAL A 96 -11.20 -6.74 4.54
CA VAL A 96 -11.14 -8.20 4.54
C VAL A 96 -12.43 -8.79 5.11
N VAL A 97 -12.99 -9.76 4.40
CA VAL A 97 -14.13 -10.56 4.87
C VAL A 97 -13.60 -11.69 5.75
N TYR A 98 -14.13 -11.81 6.98
CA TYR A 98 -13.81 -12.88 7.91
C TYR A 98 -15.07 -13.67 8.25
N GLY A 99 -15.09 -14.96 7.95
CA GLY A 99 -16.26 -15.81 8.21
C GLY A 99 -17.53 -15.35 7.49
N GLY A 100 -17.38 -14.71 6.32
CA GLY A 100 -18.50 -14.25 5.49
C GLY A 100 -19.01 -12.83 5.75
N ALA A 101 -18.40 -12.08 6.69
CA ALA A 101 -18.73 -10.67 6.91
C ALA A 101 -17.47 -9.82 7.16
N PRO A 102 -17.50 -8.49 6.95
CA PRO A 102 -16.45 -7.60 7.44
C PRO A 102 -16.20 -7.79 8.94
N LEU A 103 -14.94 -7.89 9.33
CA LEU A 103 -14.57 -8.10 10.73
C LEU A 103 -14.37 -6.74 11.43
N PRO A 104 -15.17 -6.40 12.46
CA PRO A 104 -14.90 -5.22 13.28
C PRO A 104 -13.61 -5.43 14.08
N CYS A 105 -12.74 -4.42 14.08
CA CYS A 105 -11.57 -4.42 14.94
C CYS A 105 -11.96 -4.30 16.41
N ARG A 106 -11.20 -5.00 17.27
CA ARG A 106 -11.49 -5.14 18.70
C ARG A 106 -10.28 -4.75 19.54
N SER A 107 -10.53 -4.60 20.85
CA SER A 107 -9.50 -4.37 21.88
C SER A 107 -8.60 -3.16 21.59
N PRO A 108 -9.13 -1.92 21.57
CA PRO A 108 -10.53 -1.53 21.85
C PRO A 108 -11.46 -1.56 20.62
N GLU A 109 -12.77 -1.50 20.83
CA GLU A 109 -13.76 -1.28 19.76
C GLU A 109 -13.65 0.15 19.17
N GLY A 110 -14.31 0.37 18.02
CA GLY A 110 -14.40 1.70 17.38
C GLY A 110 -13.26 2.02 16.41
N ARG A 111 -12.29 1.11 16.25
CA ARG A 111 -11.15 1.23 15.31
C ARG A 111 -11.50 0.89 13.85
N GLY A 112 -12.78 0.76 13.53
CA GLY A 112 -13.26 0.39 12.20
C GLY A 112 -13.21 -1.11 11.92
N VAL A 113 -12.87 -1.48 10.68
CA VAL A 113 -12.88 -2.88 10.20
C VAL A 113 -11.50 -3.36 9.77
N PHE A 114 -11.30 -4.67 9.84
CA PHE A 114 -10.05 -5.34 9.48
C PHE A 114 -9.80 -5.34 7.97
N GLY A 115 -8.54 -5.17 7.57
CA GLY A 115 -8.20 -5.15 6.15
C GLY A 115 -6.75 -4.85 5.84
N LEU A 116 -6.55 -4.41 4.60
CA LEU A 116 -5.28 -4.02 4.02
C LEU A 116 -5.31 -2.54 3.66
N ALA A 117 -4.20 -1.83 3.86
CA ALA A 117 -4.09 -0.42 3.49
C ALA A 117 -2.95 -0.20 2.50
N VAL A 118 -3.18 0.70 1.55
CA VAL A 118 -2.15 1.32 0.70
C VAL A 118 -2.16 2.81 0.98
N LEU A 119 -1.05 3.32 1.51
CA LEU A 119 -0.85 4.75 1.73
C LEU A 119 0.19 5.26 0.73
N THR A 120 -0.03 6.42 0.14
CA THR A 120 0.90 7.02 -0.81
C THR A 120 1.14 8.48 -0.49
N ARG A 121 2.38 8.94 -0.68
CA ARG A 121 2.70 10.36 -0.48
C ARG A 121 1.97 11.25 -1.48
N GLU A 122 1.96 10.82 -2.74
CA GLU A 122 1.24 11.50 -3.81
C GLU A 122 -0.23 11.06 -3.81
N ALA A 123 -1.12 11.94 -4.26
CA ALA A 123 -2.55 11.68 -4.33
C ALA A 123 -2.86 10.48 -5.24
N GLN A 124 -3.80 9.64 -4.81
CA GLN A 124 -4.29 8.47 -5.53
C GLN A 124 -5.38 8.91 -6.51
N VAL A 125 -5.26 8.47 -7.76
CA VAL A 125 -6.22 8.79 -8.84
C VAL A 125 -7.03 7.57 -9.27
N ARG A 126 -6.62 6.38 -8.85
CA ARG A 126 -7.30 5.12 -9.16
C ARG A 126 -6.98 4.08 -8.11
N VAL A 127 -8.00 3.35 -7.68
CA VAL A 127 -7.89 2.22 -6.74
C VAL A 127 -8.54 1.00 -7.37
N GLU A 128 -7.87 -0.14 -7.28
CA GLU A 128 -8.35 -1.45 -7.74
C GLU A 128 -8.11 -2.47 -6.62
N GLU A 129 -9.07 -3.35 -6.35
CA GLU A 129 -8.94 -4.40 -5.34
C GLU A 129 -9.75 -5.63 -5.72
N ALA A 130 -9.32 -6.80 -5.26
CA ALA A 130 -10.10 -8.03 -5.37
C ALA A 130 -9.67 -9.09 -4.34
N PRO A 131 -10.59 -9.95 -3.90
CA PRO A 131 -10.21 -11.19 -3.24
C PRO A 131 -9.51 -12.13 -4.22
N TYR A 132 -8.60 -12.95 -3.70
CA TYR A 132 -8.05 -14.06 -4.47
C TYR A 132 -9.12 -15.12 -4.78
N ALA A 133 -8.99 -15.84 -5.89
CA ALA A 133 -9.90 -16.92 -6.24
C ALA A 133 -9.76 -18.12 -5.29
N ALA A 134 -8.52 -18.45 -4.93
CA ALA A 134 -8.23 -19.52 -3.97
C ALA A 134 -8.27 -19.00 -2.54
N GLN A 135 -9.14 -19.57 -1.71
CA GLN A 135 -9.34 -19.19 -0.31
C GLN A 135 -9.17 -20.38 0.63
N SER A 136 -8.77 -20.11 1.87
CA SER A 136 -8.66 -21.12 2.91
C SER A 136 -8.83 -20.51 4.30
N GLY A 137 -9.57 -21.17 5.18
CA GLY A 137 -9.82 -20.66 6.53
C GLY A 137 -10.92 -19.60 6.55
N ALA A 138 -11.01 -18.86 7.67
CA ALA A 138 -12.06 -17.87 7.87
C ALA A 138 -11.71 -16.49 7.28
N GLU A 139 -10.42 -16.14 7.22
CA GLU A 139 -9.95 -14.86 6.70
C GLU A 139 -9.80 -14.93 5.17
N GLU A 140 -10.50 -14.05 4.47
CA GLU A 140 -10.34 -13.86 3.04
C GLU A 140 -8.98 -13.20 2.72
N ARG A 141 -8.22 -13.83 1.83
CA ARG A 141 -6.97 -13.28 1.30
C ARG A 141 -7.28 -12.42 0.07
N ARG A 142 -6.65 -11.25 -0.01
CA ARG A 142 -6.93 -10.28 -1.08
C ARG A 142 -5.73 -9.39 -1.38
N TRP A 143 -5.87 -8.59 -2.43
CA TRP A 143 -4.93 -7.56 -2.82
C TRP A 143 -5.65 -6.24 -3.09
N ALA A 144 -4.92 -5.13 -3.00
CA ALA A 144 -5.37 -3.82 -3.42
C ALA A 144 -4.22 -3.03 -4.04
N CYS A 145 -4.52 -2.18 -5.02
CA CYS A 145 -3.57 -1.34 -5.73
C CYS A 145 -4.10 0.09 -5.80
N ALA A 146 -3.23 1.07 -5.57
CA ALA A 146 -3.50 2.48 -5.80
C ALA A 146 -2.50 3.04 -6.83
N THR A 147 -3.00 3.69 -7.87
CA THR A 147 -2.20 4.47 -8.82
C THR A 147 -2.24 5.94 -8.42
N THR A 148 -1.07 6.58 -8.34
CA THR A 148 -0.89 7.98 -7.96
C THR A 148 -0.89 8.92 -9.17
N VAL A 149 -0.99 10.23 -8.92
CA VAL A 149 -0.85 11.29 -9.93
C VAL A 149 0.50 11.26 -10.67
N ASP A 150 1.56 10.69 -10.08
CA ASP A 150 2.89 10.56 -10.69
C ASP A 150 3.12 9.17 -11.33
N ASP A 151 2.04 8.43 -11.60
CA ASP A 151 2.02 7.11 -12.26
C ASP A 151 2.86 6.04 -11.52
N LEU A 152 3.00 6.17 -10.19
CA LEU A 152 3.39 5.05 -9.34
C LEU A 152 2.13 4.21 -9.08
N THR A 153 2.21 2.89 -9.26
CA THR A 153 1.19 1.99 -8.72
C THR A 153 1.77 1.23 -7.53
N ALA A 154 1.19 1.46 -6.36
CA ALA A 154 1.54 0.76 -5.13
C ALA A 154 0.46 -0.27 -4.81
N CYS A 155 0.83 -1.52 -4.56
CA CYS A 155 -0.11 -2.57 -4.21
C CYS A 155 0.25 -3.23 -2.88
N VAL A 156 -0.78 -3.58 -2.11
CA VAL A 156 -0.70 -4.44 -0.92
C VAL A 156 -1.27 -5.83 -1.22
N THR A 157 -0.71 -6.84 -0.60
CA THR A 157 -1.22 -8.22 -0.63
C THR A 157 -1.08 -8.89 0.74
N HIS A 158 -1.95 -9.85 1.04
CA HIS A 158 -1.74 -10.76 2.17
C HIS A 158 -2.16 -12.18 1.75
N LEU A 159 -1.21 -13.13 1.73
CA LEU A 159 -1.46 -14.50 1.27
C LEU A 159 -1.74 -15.46 2.44
N SER A 160 -2.37 -16.60 2.12
CA SER A 160 -2.64 -17.68 3.07
C SER A 160 -1.37 -18.19 3.74
N THR A 161 -1.45 -18.59 5.00
CA THR A 161 -0.34 -19.22 5.71
C THR A 161 0.02 -20.59 5.14
N ALA A 162 1.20 -21.11 5.48
CA ALA A 162 1.63 -22.46 5.09
C ALA A 162 1.37 -23.53 6.17
N GLY A 163 0.52 -23.23 7.18
CA GLY A 163 0.35 -24.06 8.38
C GLY A 163 -0.46 -25.35 8.18
N THR A 164 -1.27 -25.44 7.12
CA THR A 164 -2.04 -26.64 6.77
C THR A 164 -1.90 -26.98 5.28
N PRO A 165 -2.17 -28.23 4.85
CA PRO A 165 -2.14 -28.58 3.42
C PRO A 165 -3.07 -27.72 2.57
N ALA A 166 -4.28 -27.44 3.05
CA ALA A 166 -5.24 -26.59 2.35
C ALA A 166 -4.74 -25.14 2.24
N ALA A 167 -4.20 -24.58 3.31
CA ALA A 167 -3.66 -23.23 3.30
C ALA A 167 -2.42 -23.10 2.40
N ARG A 168 -1.57 -24.13 2.36
CA ARG A 168 -0.41 -24.21 1.44
C ARG A 168 -0.86 -24.22 -0.03
N ALA A 169 -1.86 -25.03 -0.37
CA ALA A 169 -2.40 -25.08 -1.72
C ALA A 169 -3.05 -23.75 -2.13
N ALA A 170 -3.77 -23.10 -1.21
CA ALA A 170 -4.31 -21.76 -1.43
C ALA A 170 -3.18 -20.74 -1.65
N ASN A 171 -2.15 -20.73 -0.82
CA ASN A 171 -0.99 -19.84 -0.97
C ASN A 171 -0.30 -20.04 -2.33
N GLU A 172 -0.15 -21.28 -2.80
CA GLU A 172 0.44 -21.56 -4.12
C GLU A 172 -0.40 -20.98 -5.27
N ALA A 173 -1.72 -21.19 -5.24
CA ALA A 173 -2.62 -20.63 -6.24
C ALA A 173 -2.66 -19.09 -6.20
N GLN A 174 -2.74 -18.50 -5.00
CA GLN A 174 -2.71 -17.05 -4.80
C GLN A 174 -1.38 -16.43 -5.27
N CYS A 175 -0.26 -17.14 -5.11
CA CYS A 175 1.04 -16.68 -5.58
C CYS A 175 1.10 -16.60 -7.12
N GLY A 176 0.46 -17.55 -7.81
CA GLY A 176 0.26 -17.48 -9.27
C GLY A 176 -0.65 -16.32 -9.67
N GLU A 177 -1.78 -16.16 -8.99
CA GLU A 177 -2.72 -15.06 -9.27
C GLU A 177 -2.10 -13.67 -9.00
N LEU A 178 -1.31 -13.52 -7.93
CA LEU A 178 -0.56 -12.31 -7.65
C LEU A 178 0.41 -11.97 -8.79
N ALA A 179 1.07 -12.98 -9.37
CA ALA A 179 1.94 -12.78 -10.50
C ALA A 179 1.18 -12.24 -11.73
N ASP A 180 -0.04 -12.72 -11.96
CA ASP A 180 -0.93 -12.22 -13.02
C ASP A 180 -1.42 -10.79 -12.74
N VAL A 181 -1.78 -10.47 -11.50
CA VAL A 181 -2.16 -9.11 -11.08
C VAL A 181 -1.03 -8.13 -11.36
N VAL A 182 0.21 -8.45 -10.96
CA VAL A 182 1.37 -7.59 -11.22
C VAL A 182 1.64 -7.43 -12.71
N ALA A 183 1.47 -8.49 -13.51
CA ALA A 183 1.62 -8.42 -14.96
C ALA A 183 0.54 -7.52 -15.60
N ALA A 184 -0.70 -7.58 -15.11
CA ALA A 184 -1.84 -6.80 -15.60
C ALA A 184 -1.70 -5.29 -15.33
N GLN A 185 -1.03 -4.89 -14.24
CA GLN A 185 -0.73 -3.47 -13.95
C GLN A 185 0.18 -2.81 -15.01
N GLY A 186 0.78 -3.60 -15.89
CA GLY A 186 1.53 -3.12 -17.05
C GLY A 186 3.04 -3.20 -16.83
N THR A 187 3.70 -3.97 -17.68
CA THR A 187 5.14 -4.26 -17.54
C THR A 187 6.04 -3.04 -17.71
N ARG A 188 5.55 -1.94 -18.28
CA ARG A 188 6.27 -0.68 -18.50
C ARG A 188 5.98 0.41 -17.46
N ARG A 189 5.01 0.22 -16.57
CA ARG A 189 4.68 1.19 -15.53
C ARG A 189 5.53 0.96 -14.29
N ALA A 190 5.72 1.99 -13.48
CA ALA A 190 6.35 1.86 -12.17
C ALA A 190 5.36 1.20 -11.20
N VAL A 191 5.49 -0.10 -10.98
CA VAL A 191 4.65 -0.86 -10.06
C VAL A 191 5.50 -1.39 -8.93
N LEU A 192 5.11 -1.12 -7.70
CA LEU A 192 5.66 -1.70 -6.48
C LEU A 192 4.53 -2.48 -5.78
N VAL A 193 4.80 -3.71 -5.38
CA VAL A 193 3.82 -4.55 -4.66
C VAL A 193 4.48 -5.10 -3.42
N ALA A 194 3.81 -5.03 -2.27
CA ALA A 194 4.36 -5.55 -1.03
C ALA A 194 3.31 -6.14 -0.11
N GLY A 195 3.79 -6.91 0.87
CA GLY A 195 2.96 -7.46 1.92
C GLY A 195 3.53 -8.75 2.49
N ASP A 196 2.81 -9.31 3.44
CA ASP A 196 3.06 -10.64 3.98
C ASP A 196 2.56 -11.70 2.99
N VAL A 197 3.49 -12.44 2.39
CA VAL A 197 3.16 -13.52 1.45
C VAL A 197 3.22 -14.90 2.08
N ASN A 198 3.52 -14.98 3.39
CA ASN A 198 3.49 -16.22 4.17
C ASN A 198 4.34 -17.37 3.58
N ARG A 199 5.41 -17.03 2.85
CA ARG A 199 6.29 -17.98 2.16
C ARG A 199 7.67 -17.36 1.90
N LEU A 200 8.70 -18.20 1.91
CA LEU A 200 10.09 -17.77 1.63
C LEU A 200 10.37 -17.56 0.13
N ALA A 201 9.74 -18.38 -0.72
CA ALA A 201 9.97 -18.31 -2.16
C ALA A 201 9.10 -17.20 -2.77
N PRO A 202 9.68 -16.24 -3.51
CA PRO A 202 8.93 -15.10 -4.05
C PRO A 202 7.92 -15.51 -5.13
N CYS A 203 6.84 -14.72 -5.24
CA CYS A 203 5.82 -14.84 -6.28
C CYS A 203 6.18 -14.10 -7.57
N THR A 204 7.46 -13.87 -7.85
CA THR A 204 7.91 -12.97 -8.92
C THR A 204 7.53 -13.47 -10.31
N PRO A 205 6.64 -12.80 -11.05
CA PRO A 205 6.51 -13.05 -12.48
C PRO A 205 7.78 -12.65 -13.24
N PRO A 206 7.99 -13.19 -14.46
CA PRO A 206 8.99 -12.67 -15.38
C PRO A 206 8.93 -11.14 -15.50
N GLY A 207 10.09 -10.49 -15.52
CA GLY A 207 10.15 -9.03 -15.59
C GLY A 207 9.98 -8.31 -14.24
N THR A 208 9.90 -9.00 -13.11
CA THR A 208 9.86 -8.37 -11.77
C THR A 208 11.00 -8.79 -10.86
N TRP A 209 11.58 -7.84 -10.13
CA TRP A 209 12.54 -8.14 -9.07
C TRP A 209 11.82 -8.31 -7.74
N ALA A 210 12.42 -9.06 -6.81
CA ALA A 210 11.97 -9.17 -5.42
C ALA A 210 13.06 -8.73 -4.44
N ARG A 211 12.60 -8.28 -3.28
CA ARG A 211 13.35 -8.11 -2.03
C ARG A 211 12.52 -8.69 -0.91
N THR A 212 13.19 -9.25 0.08
CA THR A 212 12.55 -9.89 1.23
C THR A 212 13.18 -9.37 2.51
N ASP A 213 12.47 -9.58 3.61
CA ASP A 213 12.89 -9.39 4.99
C ASP A 213 13.65 -10.62 5.54
N ALA A 214 14.42 -11.34 4.71
CA ALA A 214 15.10 -12.58 5.13
C ALA A 214 16.04 -12.40 6.35
N ALA A 215 16.45 -11.17 6.65
CA ALA A 215 17.29 -10.81 7.80
C ALA A 215 16.49 -10.36 9.03
N ALA A 216 15.16 -10.39 9.00
CA ALA A 216 14.32 -10.00 10.13
C ALA A 216 14.52 -10.91 11.34
N ALA A 217 14.39 -10.33 12.52
CA ALA A 217 14.41 -11.08 13.76
C ALA A 217 13.05 -11.76 14.00
N GLN A 218 11.97 -11.13 13.54
CA GLN A 218 10.61 -11.59 13.73
C GLN A 218 10.02 -11.99 12.37
N ALA A 219 9.53 -13.24 12.29
CA ALA A 219 8.96 -13.85 11.09
C ALA A 219 9.82 -13.66 9.80
N PRO A 220 11.10 -14.09 9.79
CA PRO A 220 12.00 -13.79 8.67
C PRO A 220 11.57 -14.38 7.34
N GLY A 221 11.66 -13.54 6.30
CA GLY A 221 11.59 -13.96 4.91
C GLY A 221 10.17 -14.13 4.36
N ILE A 222 9.14 -13.62 5.05
CA ILE A 222 7.75 -13.71 4.58
C ILE A 222 7.17 -12.36 4.14
N GLN A 223 7.77 -11.22 4.52
CA GLN A 223 7.42 -9.93 3.95
C GLN A 223 8.24 -9.66 2.69
N HIS A 224 7.53 -9.45 1.58
CA HIS A 224 8.16 -9.26 0.28
C HIS A 224 7.83 -7.89 -0.31
N VAL A 225 8.75 -7.36 -1.11
CA VAL A 225 8.51 -6.25 -2.03
C VAL A 225 8.93 -6.67 -3.44
N TYR A 226 8.04 -6.45 -4.41
CA TYR A 226 8.25 -6.68 -5.83
C TYR A 226 8.27 -5.36 -6.59
N GLY A 227 9.00 -5.32 -7.71
CA GLY A 227 8.90 -4.19 -8.63
C GLY A 227 9.13 -4.54 -10.09
N THR A 228 8.48 -3.81 -10.99
CA THR A 228 8.57 -4.00 -12.45
C THR A 228 9.93 -3.56 -12.99
N ARG A 229 10.72 -4.48 -13.56
CA ARG A 229 12.09 -4.20 -14.03
C ARG A 229 12.17 -3.17 -15.15
N ALA A 230 11.16 -3.09 -16.01
CA ALA A 230 11.21 -2.19 -17.16
C ALA A 230 11.14 -0.72 -16.75
N ALA A 231 10.47 -0.42 -15.62
CA ALA A 231 10.35 0.94 -15.09
C ALA A 231 11.20 1.18 -13.84
N LEU A 232 11.56 0.13 -13.10
CA LEU A 232 12.23 0.24 -11.81
C LEU A 232 13.51 -0.60 -11.76
N ALA A 233 14.63 0.04 -11.43
CA ALA A 233 15.83 -0.64 -10.98
C ALA A 233 15.75 -0.90 -9.47
N ALA A 234 15.90 -2.17 -9.07
CA ALA A 234 15.88 -2.56 -7.66
C ALA A 234 16.97 -1.84 -6.86
N GLY A 235 16.61 -1.32 -5.69
CA GLY A 235 17.51 -0.70 -4.74
C GLY A 235 17.78 -1.58 -3.51
N PRO A 236 18.29 -0.95 -2.43
CA PRO A 236 18.53 -1.64 -1.17
C PRO A 236 17.22 -2.05 -0.49
N ALA A 237 17.30 -3.09 0.31
CA ALA A 237 16.27 -3.53 1.24
C ALA A 237 16.80 -3.37 2.66
N VAL A 238 15.99 -2.81 3.56
CA VAL A 238 16.32 -2.55 4.95
C VAL A 238 15.19 -3.11 5.80
N VAL A 239 15.55 -4.01 6.72
CA VAL A 239 14.61 -4.46 7.76
C VAL A 239 14.60 -3.43 8.89
N LEU A 240 13.41 -3.01 9.29
CA LEU A 240 13.16 -2.07 10.35
C LEU A 240 12.59 -2.82 11.55
N PRO A 241 13.34 -2.95 12.66
CA PRO A 241 12.83 -3.64 13.83
C PRO A 241 11.51 -3.04 14.32
N MET A 242 10.55 -3.88 14.67
CA MET A 242 9.28 -3.46 15.25
C MET A 242 9.08 -4.08 16.63
N THR A 243 8.51 -3.32 17.56
CA THR A 243 8.39 -3.73 18.96
C THR A 243 7.03 -4.34 19.26
N TYR A 244 5.98 -3.81 18.63
CA TYR A 244 4.59 -4.10 19.00
C TYR A 244 3.84 -4.94 17.98
N THR A 245 4.57 -5.64 17.11
CA THR A 245 4.09 -6.68 16.18
C THR A 245 5.16 -7.78 16.12
N ASP A 246 4.80 -8.98 15.68
CA ASP A 246 5.73 -10.09 15.40
C ASP A 246 6.32 -10.04 13.98
N HIS A 247 6.22 -8.89 13.32
CA HIS A 247 6.79 -8.64 12.01
C HIS A 247 7.66 -7.39 12.04
N ASP A 248 8.94 -7.53 11.68
CA ASP A 248 9.76 -6.35 11.41
C ASP A 248 9.33 -5.72 10.09
N GLY A 249 9.34 -4.39 9.99
CA GLY A 249 9.01 -3.70 8.75
C GLY A 249 10.06 -3.93 7.67
N LEU A 250 9.67 -3.86 6.41
CA LEU A 250 10.59 -3.96 5.27
C LEU A 250 10.50 -2.70 4.40
N LEU A 251 11.58 -1.93 4.38
CA LEU A 251 11.75 -0.76 3.51
C LEU A 251 12.59 -1.13 2.30
N VAL A 252 12.08 -0.87 1.10
CA VAL A 252 12.78 -1.13 -0.16
C VAL A 252 12.81 0.12 -1.01
N GLY A 253 14.01 0.49 -1.45
CA GLY A 253 14.22 1.53 -2.44
C GLY A 253 14.22 0.99 -3.87
N ALA A 254 13.91 1.87 -4.82
CA ALA A 254 14.02 1.64 -6.25
C ALA A 254 14.34 2.95 -6.98
N ARG A 255 14.90 2.84 -8.19
CA ARG A 255 15.11 4.00 -9.08
C ARG A 255 14.24 3.86 -10.30
N ARG A 256 13.50 4.91 -10.65
CA ARG A 256 12.76 4.97 -11.90
C ARG A 256 13.73 5.03 -13.08
N ARG A 257 13.41 4.27 -14.12
CA ARG A 257 14.10 4.29 -15.41
C ARG A 257 13.43 5.37 -16.27
N GLY A 258 14.24 6.26 -16.84
CA GLY A 258 13.79 7.24 -17.84
C GLY A 258 13.70 6.63 -19.22
#